data_AF-A0A356P943-F1
#
_entry.id   AF-A0A356P943-F1
#
_cell.length_a   1.000
_cell.length_b   1.000
_cell.length_c   1.000
_cell.angle_alpha   90.00
_cell.angle_beta   90.00
_cell.angle_gamma   90.00
#
_symmetry.space_group_name_H-M   'P 1'
#
loop_
_entity.id
_entity.type
_entity.pdbx_description
1 polymer ?
#
loop_
_entity_poly.entity_id
_entity_poly.type
_entity_poly.pdbx_seq_one_letter_code
_entity_poly.pdbx_strand_id
1 'polypeptide(L)'
;MTAVTAERDAVLRGLHSDSRFDVLVAGVGSVVAAVNTARALVTEEYGLVISAGIGGGFPGKAEVGSLVVANEIVVADLGAQTSEGFRSVDELGFGAGCTQLPLDTNLVDCVTGALRAAKLLVCSGPVLTVSTVTGTAERSRELATRIPEATAEAMEGYGVGCAAFDRGLP
;
A
#
# COMPACT_ATOMS: atom_id res chain seq x y z
N MET A 1 9.02 -3.37 4.71
CA MET A 1 9.01 -3.92 3.33
C MET A 1 9.07 -2.79 2.33
N THR A 2 9.99 -2.83 1.36
CA THR A 2 10.08 -1.86 0.24
C THR A 2 10.10 -2.59 -1.10
N ALA A 3 9.67 -1.96 -2.19
CA ALA A 3 9.56 -2.64 -3.49
C ALA A 3 10.94 -2.96 -4.08
N VAL A 4 11.87 -2.02 -3.99
CA VAL A 4 13.21 -2.11 -4.59
C VAL A 4 14.33 -1.70 -3.63
N THR A 5 15.57 -2.06 -3.96
CA THR A 5 16.78 -1.73 -3.19
C THR A 5 16.95 -0.23 -2.98
N ALA A 6 16.63 0.60 -3.97
CA ALA A 6 16.77 2.05 -3.87
C ALA A 6 15.88 2.65 -2.75
N GLU A 7 14.65 2.14 -2.62
CA GLU A 7 13.73 2.53 -1.56
C GLU A 7 14.21 2.01 -0.19
N ARG A 8 14.66 0.74 -0.13
CA ARG A 8 15.25 0.16 1.08
C ARG A 8 16.38 1.04 1.60
N ASP A 9 17.30 1.41 0.73
CA ASP A 9 18.47 2.21 1.08
C ASP A 9 18.06 3.63 1.51
N ALA A 10 16.98 4.18 0.94
CA ALA A 10 16.42 5.47 1.39
C ALA A 10 15.84 5.39 2.81
N VAL A 11 15.08 4.34 3.12
CA VAL A 11 14.54 4.10 4.46
C VAL A 11 15.66 3.87 5.46
N LEU A 12 16.65 3.04 5.14
CA LEU A 12 17.81 2.78 6.01
C LEU A 12 18.61 4.05 6.33
N ARG A 13 18.80 4.95 5.35
CA ARG A 13 19.43 6.26 5.58
C ARG A 13 18.64 7.10 6.58
N GLY A 14 17.31 7.13 6.47
CA GLY A 14 16.43 7.87 7.39
C GLY A 14 16.39 7.27 8.80
N LEU A 15 16.55 5.94 8.91
CA LEU A 15 16.61 5.24 10.20
C LEU A 15 17.98 5.33 10.87
N HIS A 16 19.01 5.87 10.21
CA HIS A 16 20.38 5.89 10.73
C HIS A 16 20.88 4.51 11.19
N SER A 17 20.47 3.45 10.48
CA SER A 17 20.79 2.05 10.82
C SER A 17 20.35 1.61 12.22
N ASP A 18 19.23 2.13 12.73
CA ASP A 18 18.62 1.67 13.97
C ASP A 18 18.29 0.16 13.90
N SER A 19 18.89 -0.62 14.80
CA SER A 19 18.81 -2.08 14.81
C SER A 19 17.45 -2.62 15.27
N ARG A 20 16.51 -1.77 15.68
CA ARG A 20 15.14 -2.19 16.02
C ARG A 20 14.29 -2.50 14.78
N PHE A 21 14.76 -2.12 13.60
CA PHE A 21 13.99 -2.22 12.36
C PHE A 21 14.73 -3.02 11.29
N ASP A 22 14.04 -4.01 10.73
CA ASP A 22 14.49 -4.67 9.51
C ASP A 22 13.86 -4.02 8.28
N VAL A 23 14.71 -3.64 7.32
CA VAL A 23 14.26 -3.07 6.04
C VAL A 23 14.59 -4.06 4.93
N LEU A 24 13.57 -4.80 4.49
CA LEU A 24 13.69 -5.86 3.50
C LEU A 24 13.04 -5.48 2.17
N VAL A 25 13.64 -5.95 1.07
CA VAL A 25 13.08 -5.81 -0.28
C VAL A 25 12.00 -6.88 -0.49
N ALA A 26 10.77 -6.45 -0.71
CA ALA A 26 9.63 -7.29 -1.01
C ALA A 26 9.63 -7.75 -2.46
N GLY A 27 10.19 -6.94 -3.37
CA GLY A 27 10.05 -7.11 -4.82
C GLY A 27 8.81 -6.39 -5.34
N VAL A 28 8.79 -6.15 -6.66
CA VAL A 28 7.73 -5.38 -7.32
C VAL A 28 6.50 -6.24 -7.57
N GLY A 29 5.33 -5.70 -7.22
CA GLY A 29 4.04 -6.35 -7.44
C GLY A 29 3.57 -7.25 -6.29
N SER A 30 2.25 -7.31 -6.13
CA SER A 30 1.58 -7.90 -4.96
C SER A 30 1.96 -9.36 -4.69
N VAL A 31 2.15 -10.20 -5.71
CA VAL A 31 2.47 -11.62 -5.52
C VAL A 31 3.87 -11.80 -4.93
N VAL A 32 4.88 -11.16 -5.53
CA VAL A 32 6.27 -11.27 -5.07
C VAL A 32 6.41 -10.65 -3.69
N ALA A 33 5.77 -9.51 -3.47
CA ALA A 33 5.74 -8.84 -2.18
C ALA A 33 5.12 -9.71 -1.08
N ALA A 34 4.00 -10.38 -1.35
CA ALA A 34 3.37 -11.31 -0.41
C ALA A 34 4.30 -12.48 -0.05
N VAL A 35 4.89 -13.15 -1.04
CA VAL A 35 5.77 -14.30 -0.83
C VAL A 35 6.99 -13.93 0.02
N ASN A 36 7.68 -12.84 -0.32
CA ASN A 36 8.88 -12.45 0.39
C ASN A 36 8.59 -11.91 1.79
N THR A 37 7.48 -11.18 1.95
CA THR A 37 7.02 -10.75 3.29
C THR A 37 6.69 -11.96 4.16
N ALA A 38 5.86 -12.89 3.68
CA ALA A 38 5.50 -14.08 4.44
C ALA A 38 6.73 -14.90 4.84
N ARG A 39 7.71 -15.05 3.94
CA ARG A 39 8.99 -15.71 4.26
C ARG A 39 9.75 -15.03 5.39
N ALA A 40 9.83 -13.69 5.39
CA ALA A 40 10.48 -12.94 6.45
C ALA A 40 9.75 -13.08 7.79
N LEU A 41 8.42 -13.01 7.79
CA LEU A 41 7.61 -13.15 9.01
C LEU A 41 7.68 -14.58 9.60
N VAL A 42 8.08 -15.58 8.81
CA VAL A 42 8.30 -16.96 9.27
C VAL A 42 9.65 -17.16 9.94
N THR A 43 10.64 -16.34 9.64
CA THR A 43 11.98 -16.51 10.21
C THR A 43 12.19 -15.74 11.50
N GLU A 44 11.49 -14.62 11.68
CA GLU A 44 11.70 -13.69 12.81
C GLU A 44 10.37 -13.25 13.43
N GLU A 45 10.41 -12.78 14.68
CA GLU A 45 9.24 -12.21 15.36
C GLU A 45 9.19 -10.69 15.20
N TYR A 46 8.09 -10.19 14.66
CA TYR A 46 7.83 -8.77 14.46
C TYR A 46 6.55 -8.33 15.18
N GLY A 47 6.48 -7.05 15.56
CA GLY A 47 5.27 -6.44 16.13
C GLY A 47 4.47 -5.57 15.17
N LEU A 48 4.99 -5.30 13.97
CA LEU A 48 4.40 -4.40 12.95
C LEU A 48 5.06 -4.64 11.59
N VAL A 49 4.27 -4.57 10.52
CA VAL A 49 4.76 -4.59 9.14
C VAL A 49 4.43 -3.28 8.43
N ILE A 50 5.45 -2.55 7.99
CA ILE A 50 5.27 -1.34 7.19
C ILE A 50 5.61 -1.64 5.72
N SER A 51 4.67 -1.36 4.82
CA SER A 51 4.95 -1.23 3.38
C SER A 51 5.30 0.23 3.08
N ALA A 52 6.53 0.49 2.64
CA ALA A 52 7.03 1.83 2.36
C ALA A 52 7.71 1.89 1.00
N GLY A 53 7.43 2.96 0.24
CA GLY A 53 7.96 3.15 -1.10
C GLY A 53 7.38 4.40 -1.75
N ILE A 54 7.65 4.58 -3.05
CA ILE A 54 7.01 5.61 -3.85
C ILE A 54 5.65 5.12 -4.38
N GLY A 55 4.77 6.07 -4.72
CA GLY A 55 3.49 5.77 -5.34
C GLY A 55 3.05 6.91 -6.27
N GLY A 56 2.06 6.62 -7.11
CA GLY A 56 1.40 7.61 -7.94
C GLY A 56 0.28 8.30 -7.17
N GLY A 57 0.41 9.61 -6.92
CA GLY A 57 -0.63 10.38 -6.24
C GLY A 57 -1.80 10.73 -7.17
N PHE A 58 -3.02 10.70 -6.64
CA PHE A 58 -4.20 11.16 -7.38
C PHE A 58 -4.31 12.70 -7.34
N PRO A 59 -4.58 13.37 -8.48
CA PRO A 59 -4.67 14.84 -8.54
C PRO A 59 -5.67 15.41 -7.53
N GLY A 60 -5.27 16.43 -6.78
CA GLY A 60 -6.10 17.05 -5.74
C GLY A 60 -6.24 16.23 -4.45
N LYS A 61 -5.65 15.03 -4.38
CA LYS A 61 -5.60 14.18 -3.19
C LYS A 61 -4.18 14.07 -2.63
N ALA A 62 -3.20 13.81 -3.50
CA ALA A 62 -1.78 13.76 -3.14
C ALA A 62 -0.91 14.25 -4.31
N GLU A 63 -0.31 15.43 -4.15
CA GLU A 63 0.60 16.00 -5.15
C GLU A 63 2.02 15.44 -5.00
N VAL A 64 2.84 15.53 -6.04
CA VAL A 64 4.25 15.09 -6.01
C VAL A 64 4.99 15.73 -4.83
N GLY A 65 5.67 14.89 -4.03
CA GLY A 65 6.39 15.31 -2.83
C GLY A 65 5.56 15.26 -1.54
N SER A 66 4.27 14.94 -1.63
CA SER A 66 3.44 14.63 -0.45
C SER A 66 3.72 13.22 0.07
N LEU A 67 3.48 13.00 1.36
CA LEU A 67 3.41 11.69 1.99
C LEU A 67 1.95 11.25 2.10
N VAL A 68 1.73 9.95 1.91
CA VAL A 68 0.41 9.33 2.09
C VAL A 68 0.55 8.21 3.12
N VAL A 69 -0.24 8.28 4.19
CA VAL A 69 -0.41 7.17 5.14
C VAL A 69 -1.72 6.48 4.79
N ALA A 70 -1.62 5.25 4.28
CA ALA A 70 -2.81 4.46 3.99
C ALA A 70 -3.66 4.28 5.26
N ASN A 71 -4.96 4.57 5.18
CA ASN A 71 -5.93 4.13 6.20
C ASN A 71 -6.69 2.86 5.76
N GLU A 72 -6.55 2.51 4.49
CA GLU A 72 -7.11 1.35 3.84
C GLU A 72 -6.21 1.00 2.65
N ILE A 73 -6.04 -0.30 2.38
CA ILE A 73 -5.38 -0.78 1.16
C ILE A 73 -6.42 -1.47 0.30
N VAL A 74 -6.53 -1.06 -0.96
CA VAL A 74 -7.52 -1.61 -1.90
C VAL A 74 -6.83 -2.21 -3.11
N VAL A 75 -7.02 -3.49 -3.42
CA VAL A 75 -6.55 -4.07 -4.69
C VAL A 75 -7.50 -3.68 -5.83
N ALA A 76 -7.08 -2.72 -6.64
CA ALA A 76 -7.97 -2.03 -7.56
C ALA A 76 -8.21 -2.75 -8.90
N ASP A 77 -7.43 -3.80 -9.20
CA ASP A 77 -7.49 -4.53 -10.47
C ASP A 77 -7.72 -6.04 -10.32
N LEU A 78 -8.03 -6.51 -9.11
CA LEU A 78 -8.47 -7.89 -8.88
C LEU A 78 -9.95 -8.05 -9.24
N GLY A 79 -10.21 -8.54 -10.45
CA GLY A 79 -11.56 -8.68 -10.98
C GLY A 79 -11.58 -9.11 -12.44
N ALA A 80 -12.70 -8.85 -13.12
CA ALA A 80 -12.89 -9.12 -14.53
C ALA A 80 -13.26 -7.86 -15.29
N GLN A 81 -12.65 -7.66 -16.47
CA GLN A 81 -13.13 -6.69 -17.44
C GLN A 81 -14.32 -7.28 -18.21
N THR A 82 -15.46 -6.60 -18.17
CA THR A 82 -16.69 -7.00 -18.87
C THR A 82 -17.03 -6.01 -19.99
N SER A 83 -18.06 -6.31 -20.78
CA SER A 83 -18.62 -5.37 -21.76
C SER A 83 -19.21 -4.10 -21.13
N GLU A 84 -19.54 -4.14 -19.84
CA GLU A 84 -20.11 -3.02 -19.07
C GLU A 84 -19.03 -2.28 -18.24
N GLY A 85 -17.79 -2.75 -18.25
CA GLY A 85 -16.69 -2.19 -17.46
C GLY A 85 -16.04 -3.22 -16.53
N PHE A 86 -15.10 -2.76 -15.70
CA PHE A 86 -14.46 -3.59 -14.68
C PHE A 86 -15.45 -3.96 -13.57
N ARG A 87 -15.40 -5.22 -13.13
CA ARG A 87 -16.11 -5.76 -11.99
C ARG A 87 -15.11 -6.43 -11.05
N SER A 88 -15.05 -5.98 -9.80
CA SER A 88 -14.18 -6.56 -8.76
C SER A 88 -14.58 -8.00 -8.42
N VAL A 89 -13.67 -8.78 -7.84
CA VAL A 89 -13.98 -10.13 -7.36
C VAL A 89 -15.11 -10.18 -6.33
N ASP A 90 -15.24 -9.13 -5.52
CA ASP A 90 -16.33 -9.00 -4.55
C ASP A 90 -17.69 -8.83 -5.27
N GLU A 91 -17.75 -7.98 -6.30
CA GLU A 91 -18.95 -7.80 -7.13
C GLU A 91 -19.28 -9.00 -8.02
N LEU A 92 -18.29 -9.87 -8.26
CA LEU A 92 -18.46 -11.14 -8.97
C LEU A 92 -18.91 -12.28 -8.04
N GLY A 93 -18.92 -12.06 -6.72
CA GLY A 93 -19.32 -13.04 -5.73
C GLY A 93 -18.25 -14.11 -5.43
N PHE A 94 -16.98 -13.84 -5.74
CA PHE A 94 -15.87 -14.78 -5.51
C PHE A 94 -15.22 -14.67 -4.12
N GLY A 95 -15.81 -13.89 -3.23
CA GLY A 95 -15.39 -13.70 -1.84
C GLY A 95 -15.78 -12.31 -1.38
N ALA A 96 -16.27 -12.15 -0.16
CA ALA A 96 -16.59 -10.82 0.39
C ALA A 96 -15.37 -10.29 1.16
N GLY A 97 -14.93 -9.07 0.84
CA GLY A 97 -13.80 -8.43 1.54
C GLY A 97 -12.44 -8.91 1.06
N CYS A 98 -12.34 -9.50 -0.13
CA CYS A 98 -11.07 -9.92 -0.73
C CYS A 98 -10.40 -8.78 -1.51
N THR A 99 -10.98 -7.58 -1.52
CA THR A 99 -10.44 -6.42 -2.23
C THR A 99 -9.87 -5.35 -1.31
N GLN A 100 -10.11 -5.45 -0.01
CA GLN A 100 -9.80 -4.41 0.97
C GLN A 100 -9.09 -5.01 2.17
N LEU A 101 -8.07 -4.32 2.67
CA LEU A 101 -7.42 -4.62 3.93
C LEU A 101 -7.60 -3.44 4.89
N PRO A 102 -8.29 -3.63 6.03
CA PRO A 102 -8.35 -2.61 7.07
C PRO A 102 -6.99 -2.49 7.74
N LEU A 103 -6.64 -1.27 8.14
CA LEU A 103 -5.42 -0.96 8.89
C LEU A 103 -5.76 -0.52 10.32
N ASP A 104 -4.81 -0.67 11.24
CA ASP A 104 -4.96 -0.20 12.62
C ASP A 104 -5.07 1.33 12.65
N THR A 105 -6.26 1.84 13.00
CA THR A 105 -6.56 3.27 13.00
C THR A 105 -5.69 4.05 13.98
N ASN A 106 -5.33 3.47 15.14
CA ASN A 106 -4.48 4.16 16.11
C ASN A 106 -3.06 4.33 15.57
N LEU A 107 -2.53 3.31 14.88
CA LEU A 107 -1.22 3.41 14.23
C LEU A 107 -1.24 4.42 13.08
N VAL A 108 -2.29 4.41 12.24
CA VAL A 108 -2.47 5.39 11.16
C VAL A 108 -2.50 6.81 11.71
N ASP A 109 -3.28 7.07 12.76
CA ASP A 109 -3.39 8.38 13.40
C ASP A 109 -2.07 8.81 14.07
N CYS A 110 -1.40 7.88 14.75
CA CYS A 110 -0.11 8.13 15.39
C CYS A 110 0.97 8.54 14.36
N VAL A 111 1.13 7.76 13.29
CA VAL A 111 2.12 8.03 12.24
C VAL A 111 1.78 9.33 11.51
N THR A 112 0.51 9.52 11.12
CA THR A 112 0.05 10.75 10.46
C THR A 112 0.28 11.98 11.35
N GLY A 113 -0.04 11.86 12.64
CA GLY A 113 0.18 12.91 13.63
C GLY A 113 1.66 13.28 13.79
N ALA A 114 2.54 12.27 13.89
CA ALA A 114 3.99 12.47 13.98
C ALA A 114 4.56 13.17 12.74
N LEU A 115 4.13 12.77 11.54
CA LEU A 115 4.55 13.40 10.28
C LEU A 115 4.07 14.86 10.18
N ARG A 116 2.83 15.15 10.61
CA ARG A 116 2.31 16.53 10.70
C ARG A 116 3.09 17.37 11.71
N ALA A 117 3.41 16.83 12.88
CA ALA A 117 4.21 17.51 13.90
C ALA A 117 5.63 17.84 13.40
N ALA A 118 6.19 16.96 12.55
CA ALA A 118 7.44 17.20 11.83
C ALA A 118 7.32 18.20 10.67
N LYS A 119 6.14 18.80 10.45
CA LYS A 119 5.82 19.76 9.38
C LYS A 119 6.00 19.19 7.97
N LEU A 120 5.81 17.88 7.82
CA LEU A 120 5.82 17.22 6.52
C LEU A 120 4.42 17.33 5.89
N LEU A 121 4.38 17.48 4.57
CA LEU A 121 3.13 17.46 3.81
C LEU A 121 2.61 16.02 3.79
N VAL A 122 1.59 15.73 4.60
CA VAL A 122 1.03 14.38 4.73
C VAL A 122 -0.50 14.39 4.71
N CYS A 123 -1.07 13.46 3.96
CA CYS A 123 -2.49 13.11 4.04
C CYS A 123 -2.66 11.63 4.38
N SER A 124 -3.88 11.26 4.73
CA SER A 124 -4.25 9.86 4.94
C SER A 124 -5.52 9.56 4.15
N GLY A 125 -5.58 8.37 3.57
CA GLY A 125 -6.70 7.88 2.79
C GLY A 125 -6.37 6.55 2.10
N PRO A 126 -7.32 5.98 1.35
CA PRO A 126 -7.11 4.71 0.67
C PRO A 126 -5.93 4.75 -0.29
N VAL A 127 -5.09 3.71 -0.25
CA VAL A 127 -4.00 3.49 -1.21
C VAL A 127 -4.33 2.26 -2.06
N LEU A 128 -4.33 2.45 -3.37
CA LEU A 128 -4.64 1.40 -4.32
C LEU A 128 -3.40 0.55 -4.58
N THR A 129 -3.58 -0.77 -4.56
CA THR A 129 -2.61 -1.70 -5.13
C THR A 129 -3.05 -2.08 -6.53
N VAL A 130 -2.16 -1.89 -7.50
CA VAL A 130 -2.36 -2.24 -8.91
C VAL A 130 -1.24 -3.15 -9.40
N SER A 131 -1.57 -4.05 -10.31
CA SER A 131 -0.62 -4.91 -11.03
C SER A 131 -0.09 -4.23 -12.30
N THR A 132 -0.74 -3.14 -12.74
CA THR A 132 -0.29 -2.29 -13.85
C THR A 132 -0.42 -0.83 -13.46
N VAL A 133 0.71 -0.13 -13.38
CA VAL A 133 0.75 1.30 -13.01
C VAL A 133 -0.01 2.18 -14.00
N THR A 134 -0.66 3.21 -13.49
CA THR A 134 -1.42 4.17 -14.28
C THR A 134 -0.48 5.10 -15.05
N GLY A 135 -0.39 4.88 -16.36
CA GLY A 135 0.35 5.75 -17.28
C GLY A 135 -0.50 6.78 -18.03
N THR A 136 -1.83 6.77 -17.83
CA THR A 136 -2.76 7.61 -18.61
C THR A 136 -3.78 8.33 -17.73
N ALA A 137 -4.18 9.53 -18.16
CA ALA A 137 -5.21 10.31 -17.47
C ALA A 137 -6.60 9.63 -17.49
N GLU A 138 -6.87 8.80 -18.49
CA GLU A 138 -8.11 8.01 -18.59
C GLU A 138 -8.19 6.97 -17.47
N ARG A 139 -7.13 6.17 -17.30
CA ARG A 139 -7.09 5.16 -16.24
C ARG A 139 -7.12 5.80 -14.84
N SER A 140 -6.44 6.92 -14.65
CA SER A 140 -6.50 7.69 -13.39
C SER A 140 -7.94 8.13 -13.08
N ARG A 141 -8.69 8.65 -14.07
CA ARG A 141 -10.10 9.03 -13.89
C ARG A 141 -10.99 7.83 -13.63
N GLU A 142 -10.76 6.70 -14.30
CA GLU A 142 -11.52 5.46 -14.07
C GLU A 142 -11.38 5.00 -12.61
N LEU A 143 -10.15 4.94 -12.10
CA LEU A 143 -9.87 4.56 -10.72
C LEU A 143 -10.46 5.56 -9.72
N ALA A 144 -10.32 6.87 -9.96
CA ALA A 144 -10.90 7.90 -9.10
C ALA A 144 -12.43 7.90 -9.12
N THR A 145 -13.06 7.47 -10.23
CA THR A 145 -14.53 7.33 -10.28
C THR A 145 -15.00 6.12 -9.48
N ARG A 146 -14.26 5.01 -9.57
CA ARG A 146 -14.56 3.78 -8.86
C ARG A 146 -14.28 3.89 -7.36
N ILE A 147 -13.23 4.62 -6.98
CA ILE A 147 -12.76 4.79 -5.61
C ILE A 147 -12.49 6.28 -5.36
N PRO A 148 -13.54 7.10 -5.09
CA PRO A 148 -13.42 8.56 -4.99
C PRO A 148 -12.45 9.08 -3.91
N GLU A 149 -12.20 8.27 -2.88
CA GLU A 149 -11.30 8.61 -1.79
C GLU A 149 -9.85 8.15 -2.01
N ALA A 150 -9.55 7.47 -3.12
CA ALA A 150 -8.19 7.05 -3.44
C ALA A 150 -7.21 8.23 -3.41
N THR A 151 -6.15 8.08 -2.63
CA THR A 151 -5.12 9.11 -2.43
C THR A 151 -3.87 8.84 -3.25
N ALA A 152 -3.45 7.58 -3.32
CA ALA A 152 -2.33 7.14 -4.13
C ALA A 152 -2.55 5.72 -4.67
N GLU A 153 -1.73 5.32 -5.63
CA GLU A 153 -1.56 3.94 -6.09
C GLU A 153 -0.10 3.48 -5.99
N ALA A 154 0.10 2.20 -5.74
CA ALA A 154 1.38 1.49 -5.75
C ALA A 154 1.14 0.01 -6.16
N MET A 155 2.14 -0.87 -6.10
CA MET A 155 2.00 -2.24 -6.60
C MET A 155 2.12 -3.34 -5.53
N GLU A 156 2.58 -3.00 -4.32
CA GLU A 156 3.00 -3.98 -3.31
C GLU A 156 2.07 -4.06 -2.10
N GLY A 157 1.36 -2.98 -1.78
CA GLY A 157 0.68 -2.78 -0.49
C GLY A 157 -0.23 -3.94 -0.09
N TYR A 158 -1.08 -4.39 -1.00
CA TYR A 158 -2.03 -5.48 -0.75
C TYR A 158 -1.31 -6.81 -0.45
N GLY A 159 -0.23 -7.10 -1.17
CA GLY A 159 0.55 -8.32 -0.95
C GLY A 159 1.24 -8.34 0.41
N VAL A 160 1.89 -7.23 0.80
CA VAL A 160 2.50 -7.07 2.12
C VAL A 160 1.45 -7.18 3.22
N GLY A 161 0.31 -6.48 3.06
CA GLY A 161 -0.78 -6.50 4.02
C GLY A 161 -1.41 -7.88 4.21
N CYS A 162 -1.63 -8.64 3.14
CA CYS A 162 -2.11 -10.02 3.23
C CYS A 162 -1.16 -10.93 4.03
N ALA A 163 0.16 -10.79 3.82
CA ALA A 163 1.14 -11.56 4.57
C ALA A 163 1.19 -11.17 6.06
N ALA A 164 1.04 -9.87 6.38
CA ALA A 164 0.95 -9.39 7.75
C ALA A 164 -0.33 -9.88 8.45
N PHE A 165 -1.47 -9.78 7.75
CA PHE A 165 -2.77 -10.23 8.24
C PHE A 165 -2.79 -11.72 8.56
N ASP A 166 -2.20 -12.57 7.70
CA ASP A 166 -2.05 -14.01 7.94
C ASP A 166 -1.29 -14.32 9.24
N ARG A 167 -0.41 -13.40 9.67
CA ARG A 167 0.36 -13.49 10.91
C ARG A 167 -0.26 -12.75 12.09
N GLY A 168 -1.43 -12.15 11.92
CA GLY A 168 -2.09 -11.34 12.95
C GLY A 168 -1.30 -10.10 13.32
N LEU A 169 -0.47 -9.59 12.41
CA LEU A 169 0.33 -8.39 12.62
C LEU A 169 -0.36 -7.16 12.04
N PRO A 170 -0.24 -6.00 12.71
CA PRO A 170 -0.63 -4.72 12.12
C PRO A 170 0.31 -4.32 10.98
#